data_AF-A0A6I9PLM2-F1
#
_entry.id   AF-A0A6I9PLM2-F1
#
_cell.length_a   1.000
_cell.length_b   1.000
_cell.length_c   1.000
_cell.angle_alpha   90.00
_cell.angle_beta   90.00
_cell.angle_gamma   90.00
#
_symmetry.space_group_name_H-M   'P 1'
#
loop_
_entity.id
_entity.type
_entity.pdbx_description
1 polymer ?
#
loop_
_entity_poly.entity_id
_entity_poly.type
_entity_poly.pdbx_seq_one_letter_code
_entity_poly.pdbx_strand_id
1 'polypeptide(L)'
;MLLLYSSDQRGVCYIETANLDGETNLKQRQVVSDLPLQGVESPLESFHSRIECENPNNDLSRFRGYMEHPSGLRVGLHNNNLLLRSCTVRNTETVVGIVVYAEPVM
;
A
#
# COMPACT_ATOMS: atom_id res chain seq x y z
N MET A 1 -4.68 -1.65 -2.89
CA MET A 1 -4.62 -0.55 -1.90
C MET A 1 -3.17 -0.29 -1.55
N LEU A 2 -2.73 0.96 -1.58
CA LEU A 2 -1.42 1.39 -1.13
C LEU A 2 -1.40 1.48 0.40
N LEU A 3 -0.45 0.80 1.05
CA LEU A 3 -0.33 0.73 2.51
C LEU A 3 0.34 2.01 3.04
N LEU A 4 -0.39 2.78 3.84
CA LEU A 4 0.11 4.01 4.47
C LEU A 4 0.41 3.83 5.95
N TYR A 5 -0.33 2.95 6.62
CA TYR A 5 -0.16 2.67 8.04
C TYR A 5 -0.43 1.19 8.36
N SER A 6 0.30 0.67 9.35
CA SER A 6 0.06 -0.63 10.00
C SER A 6 0.26 -0.47 11.51
N SER A 7 -0.55 -1.16 12.31
CA SER A 7 -0.42 -1.16 13.77
C SER A 7 0.81 -1.90 14.29
N ASP A 8 1.53 -2.64 13.44
CA ASP A 8 2.87 -3.17 13.76
C ASP A 8 3.87 -2.01 13.86
N GLN A 9 4.63 -1.94 14.97
CA GLN A 9 5.59 -0.87 15.26
C GLN A 9 6.69 -0.70 14.19
N ARG A 10 6.93 -1.71 13.35
CA ARG A 10 7.90 -1.66 12.26
C ARG A 10 7.30 -1.11 10.96
N GLY A 11 6.01 -0.77 10.95
CA GLY A 11 5.30 -0.31 9.76
C GLY A 11 5.10 -1.42 8.72
N VAL A 12 4.93 -2.66 9.16
CA VAL A 12 4.78 -3.83 8.28
C VAL A 12 3.44 -4.52 8.46
N CYS A 13 2.98 -5.23 7.45
CA CYS A 13 1.95 -6.25 7.59
C CYS A 13 2.30 -7.46 6.72
N TYR A 14 1.55 -8.54 6.89
CA TYR A 14 1.72 -9.74 6.08
C TYR A 14 0.45 -9.98 5.29
N ILE A 15 0.59 -10.45 4.05
CA ILE A 15 -0.53 -10.87 3.25
C ILE A 15 -0.39 -12.32 2.80
N GLU A 16 -1.52 -13.01 2.78
CA GLU A 16 -1.67 -14.31 2.14
C GLU A 16 -2.27 -14.11 0.76
N THR A 17 -1.68 -14.75 -0.26
CA THR A 17 -2.12 -14.64 -1.67
C THR A 17 -2.57 -15.96 -2.26
N ALA A 18 -2.82 -17.00 -1.45
CA ALA A 18 -3.23 -18.32 -1.92
C ALA A 18 -4.45 -18.27 -2.87
N ASN A 19 -5.37 -17.31 -2.67
CA ASN A 19 -6.53 -17.10 -3.54
C ASN A 19 -6.21 -16.45 -4.90
N LEU A 20 -4.99 -15.94 -5.10
CA LEU A 20 -4.53 -15.23 -6.30
C LEU A 20 -3.52 -16.06 -7.11
N ASP A 21 -2.54 -16.66 -6.43
CA ASP A 21 -1.40 -17.35 -7.07
C ASP A 21 -1.16 -18.76 -6.52
N GLY A 22 -1.95 -19.22 -5.53
CA GLY A 22 -1.77 -20.53 -4.90
C GLY A 22 -0.60 -20.59 -3.92
N GLU A 23 0.11 -19.48 -3.67
CA GLU A 23 1.21 -19.46 -2.72
C GLU A 23 0.69 -19.34 -1.28
N THR A 24 1.10 -20.28 -0.42
CA THR A 24 0.70 -20.33 1.00
C THR A 24 1.63 -19.52 1.92
N ASN A 25 2.77 -19.06 1.40
CA ASN A 25 3.71 -18.28 2.17
C ASN A 25 3.19 -16.85 2.37
N LEU A 26 3.41 -16.33 3.57
CA LEU A 26 3.11 -14.94 3.86
C LEU A 26 4.09 -14.02 3.14
N LYS A 27 3.55 -13.01 2.45
CA LYS A 27 4.34 -11.95 1.79
C LYS A 27 4.33 -10.73 2.69
N GLN A 28 5.52 -10.29 3.11
CA GLN A 28 5.64 -9.06 3.91
C GLN A 28 5.39 -7.83 3.03
N ARG A 29 4.62 -6.90 3.55
CA ARG A 29 4.33 -5.59 2.97
C ARG A 29 4.74 -4.49 3.95
N GLN A 30 5.08 -3.33 3.44
CA GLN A 30 5.59 -2.22 4.24
C GLN A 30 4.91 -0.91 3.85
N VAL A 31 4.66 -0.07 4.84
CA VAL A 31 4.14 1.28 4.64
C VAL A 31 5.05 2.06 3.69
N VAL A 32 4.48 3.04 2.99
CA VAL A 32 5.29 4.00 2.21
C VAL A 32 6.14 4.81 3.19
N SER A 33 7.45 4.56 3.18
CA SER A 33 8.44 5.26 4.00
C SER A 33 8.78 6.64 3.40
N ASP A 34 9.54 7.46 4.14
CA ASP A 34 10.22 8.66 3.62
C ASP A 34 9.37 9.89 3.30
N LEU A 35 8.07 9.87 3.62
CA LEU A 35 7.25 11.09 3.63
C LEU A 35 7.26 11.74 5.02
N PRO A 36 7.41 13.08 5.11
CA PRO A 36 7.38 13.78 6.38
C PRO A 36 6.02 13.57 7.06
N LEU A 37 6.06 12.83 8.17
CA LEU A 37 4.97 12.43 9.06
C LEU A 37 3.57 12.33 8.40
N GLN A 38 3.24 11.13 7.95
CA GLN A 38 1.85 10.63 7.96
C GLN A 38 1.76 9.41 8.89
N GLY A 39 2.37 9.53 10.07
CA GLY A 39 2.18 8.57 11.15
C GLY A 39 0.77 8.70 11.74
N VAL A 40 0.39 7.74 12.59
CA VAL A 40 -0.89 7.62 13.31
C VAL A 40 -1.46 8.92 13.89
N GLU A 41 -0.60 9.88 14.21
CA GLU A 41 -0.96 11.13 14.86
C GLU A 41 -1.33 12.26 13.88
N SER A 42 -1.12 12.07 12.58
CA SER A 42 -1.55 13.02 11.56
C SER A 42 -2.99 12.68 11.14
N PRO A 43 -3.95 13.62 11.27
CA PRO A 43 -5.30 13.40 10.76
C PRO A 43 -5.26 12.96 9.30
N LEU A 44 -6.05 11.96 8.91
CA LEU A 44 -6.15 11.56 7.50
C LEU A 44 -6.55 12.75 6.61
N GLU A 45 -7.24 13.73 7.18
CA GLU A 45 -7.62 15.00 6.55
C GLU A 45 -6.41 15.85 6.12
N SER A 46 -5.24 15.68 6.73
CA SER A 46 -4.01 16.38 6.32
C SER A 46 -3.22 15.61 5.25
N PHE A 47 -3.72 14.46 4.77
CA PHE A 47 -3.11 13.77 3.64
C PHE A 47 -3.27 14.64 2.38
N HIS A 48 -2.17 15.21 1.93
CA HIS A 48 -2.16 16.05 0.72
C HIS A 48 -1.01 15.64 -0.20
N SER A 49 -1.07 14.43 -0.78
CA SER A 49 -0.07 13.96 -1.74
C SER A 49 -0.72 13.47 -3.03
N ARG A 50 -0.02 13.61 -4.15
CA ARG A 50 -0.43 13.03 -5.44
C ARG A 50 0.19 11.64 -5.59
N ILE A 51 -0.62 10.68 -6.03
CA ILE A 51 -0.14 9.34 -6.39
C ILE A 51 -0.21 9.19 -7.91
N GLU A 52 0.90 8.79 -8.52
CA GLU A 52 0.97 8.41 -9.92
C GLU A 52 1.53 6.99 -10.02
N CYS A 53 0.84 6.11 -10.73
CA CYS A 53 1.26 4.72 -10.88
C CYS A 53 0.92 4.21 -12.28
N GLU A 54 1.53 3.08 -12.64
CA GLU A 54 1.26 2.41 -13.92
C GLU A 54 -0.22 2.06 -14.07
N ASN A 55 -0.64 1.77 -15.30
CA ASN A 55 -1.98 1.21 -15.51
C ASN A 55 -2.08 -0.18 -14.86
N PRO A 56 -3.29 -0.61 -14.44
CA PRO A 56 -3.52 -1.97 -13.96
C PRO A 56 -2.94 -3.00 -14.94
N ASN A 57 -2.27 -4.02 -14.40
CA ASN A 57 -1.67 -5.09 -15.19
C ASN A 57 -1.75 -6.43 -14.43
N ASN A 58 -1.50 -7.54 -15.12
CA ASN A 58 -1.70 -8.90 -14.59
C ASN A 58 -0.48 -9.48 -13.86
N ASP A 59 0.61 -8.73 -13.73
CA ASP A 59 1.80 -9.17 -13.01
C ASP A 59 1.67 -8.83 -11.52
N LEU A 60 1.27 -9.83 -10.71
CA LEU A 60 1.09 -9.69 -9.26
C LEU A 60 2.38 -9.33 -8.50
N SER A 61 3.54 -9.49 -9.15
CA SER A 61 4.84 -9.12 -8.59
C SER A 61 5.22 -7.66 -8.90
N ARG A 62 4.50 -7.01 -9.82
CA ARG A 62 4.84 -5.68 -10.35
C ARG A 62 3.83 -4.62 -9.95
N PHE A 63 4.38 -3.58 -9.33
CA PHE A 63 3.71 -2.30 -9.15
C PHE A 63 4.77 -1.21 -9.21
N ARG A 64 4.56 -0.22 -10.06
CA ARG A 64 5.46 0.92 -10.25
C ARG A 64 4.68 2.22 -10.17
N GLY A 65 5.19 3.14 -9.37
CA GLY A 65 4.65 4.48 -9.26
C GLY A 65 5.51 5.35 -8.36
N TYR A 66 5.01 6.53 -8.05
CA TYR A 66 5.55 7.40 -7.04
C TYR A 66 4.43 8.14 -6.31
N MET A 67 4.71 8.55 -5.09
CA MET A 67 3.93 9.54 -4.36
C MET A 67 4.71 10.85 -4.33
N GLU A 68 4.03 11.96 -4.62
CA GLU A 68 4.59 13.30 -4.65
C GLU A 68 3.93 14.17 -3.57
N HIS A 69 4.74 14.62 -2.62
CA HIS A 69 4.34 15.55 -1.57
C HIS A 69 4.31 16.99 -2.12
N PRO A 70 3.53 17.92 -1.54
CA PRO A 70 3.44 19.31 -2.01
C PRO A 70 4.78 20.08 -1.91
N SER A 71 5.71 19.60 -1.08
CA SER A 71 7.08 20.13 -1.03
C SER A 71 7.93 19.78 -2.27
N GLY A 72 7.40 18.96 -3.19
CA GLY A 72 8.13 18.42 -4.34
C GLY A 72 8.92 17.15 -4.04
N LEU A 73 8.92 16.67 -2.80
CA LEU A 73 9.55 15.38 -2.45
C LEU A 73 8.78 14.23 -3.11
N ARG A 74 9.50 13.34 -3.80
CA ARG A 74 8.94 12.15 -4.44
C ARG A 74 9.49 10.88 -3.82
N VAL A 75 8.59 9.96 -3.50
CA VAL A 75 8.92 8.63 -2.97
C VAL A 75 8.46 7.57 -3.95
N GLY A 76 9.35 6.63 -4.27
CA GLY A 76 9.03 5.50 -5.16
C GLY A 76 8.05 4.53 -4.51
N LEU A 77 7.08 4.05 -5.29
CA LEU A 77 6.13 3.03 -4.87
C LEU A 77 6.41 1.72 -5.58
N HIS A 78 6.39 0.64 -4.81
CA HIS A 78 6.72 -0.70 -5.27
C HIS A 78 5.69 -1.72 -4.81
N ASN A 79 5.77 -2.96 -5.33
CA ASN A 79 4.83 -4.02 -4.96
C ASN A 79 4.80 -4.29 -3.44
N ASN A 80 5.90 -4.06 -2.74
CA ASN A 80 5.96 -4.20 -1.27
C ASN A 80 5.06 -3.20 -0.53
N ASN A 81 4.61 -2.12 -1.17
CA ASN A 81 3.66 -1.17 -0.59
C ASN A 81 2.20 -1.48 -0.92
N LEU A 82 1.93 -2.52 -1.73
CA LEU A 82 0.59 -2.79 -2.27
C LEU A 82 -0.07 -4.00 -1.60
N LEU A 83 -1.31 -3.80 -1.15
CA LEU A 83 -2.23 -4.86 -0.73
C LEU A 83 -3.22 -5.14 -1.87
N LEU A 84 -3.36 -6.41 -2.26
CA LEU A 84 -4.20 -6.85 -3.37
C LEU A 84 -5.63 -7.15 -2.89
N ARG A 85 -6.63 -6.99 -3.75
CA ARG A 85 -8.06 -7.12 -3.38
C ARG A 85 -8.39 -8.44 -2.68
N SER A 86 -7.88 -9.56 -3.19
CA SER A 86 -8.22 -10.90 -2.67
C SER A 86 -7.17 -11.46 -1.71
N CYS A 87 -6.32 -10.60 -1.16
CA CYS A 87 -5.36 -11.02 -0.13
C CYS A 87 -5.99 -10.94 1.27
N THR A 88 -5.51 -11.78 2.17
CA THR A 88 -5.87 -11.71 3.59
C THR A 88 -4.73 -11.05 4.35
N VAL A 89 -5.00 -9.94 5.06
CA VAL A 89 -4.03 -9.29 5.94
C VAL A 89 -3.87 -10.13 7.22
N ARG A 90 -2.63 -10.30 7.67
CA ARG A 90 -2.24 -11.12 8.82
C ARG A 90 -1.24 -10.35 9.71
N ASN A 91 -1.16 -10.77 10.97
CA ASN A 91 -0.16 -10.34 11.96
C ASN A 91 -0.15 -8.82 12.27
N THR A 92 -1.26 -8.15 12.03
CA THR A 92 -1.48 -6.75 12.42
C THR A 92 -2.97 -6.58 12.74
N GLU A 93 -3.31 -5.70 13.67
CA GLU A 93 -4.71 -5.47 14.06
C GLU A 93 -5.40 -4.53 13.08
N THR A 94 -4.67 -3.54 12.57
CA THR A 94 -5.23 -2.51 11.69
C THR A 94 -4.21 -2.07 10.67
N VAL A 95 -4.69 -1.83 9.45
CA VAL A 95 -3.95 -1.14 8.40
C VAL A 95 -4.81 0.00 7.85
N VAL A 96 -4.16 1.06 7.39
CA VAL A 96 -4.83 2.15 6.67
C VAL A 96 -4.11 2.37 5.34
N GLY A 97 -4.87 2.67 4.30
CA GLY A 97 -4.33 2.80 2.96
C GLY A 97 -5.26 3.49 1.98
N ILE A 98 -4.75 3.76 0.78
CA ILE A 98 -5.49 4.40 -0.32
C ILE A 98 -5.78 3.38 -1.42
N VAL A 99 -7.02 3.31 -1.88
CA VAL A 99 -7.38 2.48 -3.02
C VAL A 99 -6.87 3.15 -4.31
N VAL A 100 -5.92 2.50 -4.98
CA VAL A 100 -5.31 2.99 -6.24
C VAL A 100 -5.91 2.34 -7.49
N TYR A 101 -6.54 1.17 -7.34
CA TYR A 101 -7.28 0.49 -8.39
C TYR A 101 -8.63 0.04 -7.83
N ALA A 102 -9.70 0.40 -8.53
CA ALA A 102 -11.05 -0.03 -8.24
C ALA A 102 -11.69 -0.50 -9.55
N GLU A 103 -12.55 -1.50 -9.46
CA GLU A 103 -13.39 -1.88 -10.59
C GLU A 103 -14.49 -0.83 -10.76
N PRO A 104 -14.83 -0.44 -12.01
CA PRO A 104 -16.00 0.38 -12.25
C PRO A 104 -17.25 -0.33 -11.73
N VAL A 105 -18.08 0.38 -10.97
CA VAL A 105 -19.43 -0.08 -10.68
C VAL A 105 -20.26 0.19 -11.94
N MET A 106 -20.79 -0.86 -12.57
CA MET A 106 -21.72 -0.75 -13.70
C MET A 106 -23.10 -0.29 -13.23
#